data_AF-A0A022Y110-F1
#
_entry.id   AF-A0A022Y110-F1
#
_cell.length_a   1.000
_cell.length_b   1.000
_cell.length_c   1.000
_cell.angle_alpha   90.00
_cell.angle_beta   90.00
_cell.angle_gamma   90.00
#
_symmetry.space_group_name_H-M   'P 1'
#
loop_
_entity.id
_entity.type
_entity.pdbx_description
1 polymer ?
#
loop_
_entity_poly.entity_id
_entity_poly.type
_entity_poly.pdbx_seq_one_letter_code
_entity_poly.pdbx_strand_id
1 'polypeptide(L)'
;MGSPHLLELGSRSSVDESSRPPTPGGEEEIVEPEQGNILYHIISQLRPGADLSRVVLPTFLLEPRSMLERITNFMAHPETLLPMPEIDDPLQRFVSVVKFYLSGWHIKPPGVKKPLNPILGETFTGYWEYPDGTKGYYIAEQTSHHPPKSSYFFMAPEHNIRIDGTLKPRSRFLGNSAASMMEGISYMEFLNRGKEKGHGER
;
A
#
# COMPACT_ATOMS: atom_id res chain seq x y z
N MET A 1 -33.34 36.58 -23.75
CA MET A 1 -33.85 35.33 -23.15
C MET A 1 -33.38 34.21 -24.04
N GLY A 2 -32.50 33.28 -23.71
CA GLY A 2 -31.77 32.93 -22.50
C GLY A 2 -31.20 31.56 -22.83
N SER A 3 -29.92 31.50 -23.23
CA SER A 3 -29.24 30.24 -23.57
C SER A 3 -29.15 29.34 -22.33
N PRO A 4 -29.34 28.02 -22.45
CA PRO A 4 -29.25 27.13 -21.31
C PRO A 4 -27.80 27.00 -20.85
N HIS A 5 -27.59 27.30 -19.57
CA HIS A 5 -26.37 27.10 -18.82
C HIS A 5 -25.95 25.61 -18.85
N LEU A 6 -24.81 25.33 -19.49
CA LEU A 6 -24.07 24.10 -19.28
C LEU A 6 -23.35 24.24 -17.92
N LEU A 7 -23.75 23.44 -16.94
CA LEU A 7 -23.06 23.32 -15.66
C LEU A 7 -21.71 22.63 -15.91
N GLU A 8 -20.61 23.39 -15.89
CA GLU A 8 -19.27 22.84 -15.74
C GLU A 8 -19.16 22.16 -14.37
N LEU A 9 -19.28 20.84 -14.35
CA LEU A 9 -18.82 20.03 -13.23
C LEU A 9 -17.30 20.03 -13.26
N GLY A 10 -16.71 20.82 -12.37
CA GLY A 10 -15.26 20.90 -12.20
C GLY A 10 -14.67 19.54 -11.88
N SER A 11 -13.99 18.95 -12.87
CA SER A 11 -13.04 17.86 -12.69
C SER A 11 -11.89 18.35 -11.83
N ARG A 12 -11.97 18.15 -10.51
CA ARG A 12 -10.79 18.18 -9.64
C ARG A 12 -10.04 16.86 -9.81
N SER A 13 -9.29 16.74 -10.90
CA SER A 13 -8.17 15.80 -10.95
C SER A 13 -7.14 16.25 -9.91
N SER A 14 -6.73 15.35 -9.04
CA SER A 14 -5.53 15.56 -8.22
C SER A 14 -4.36 15.73 -9.19
N VAL A 15 -3.85 16.95 -9.25
CA VAL A 15 -2.76 17.32 -10.13
C VAL A 15 -1.58 16.40 -9.88
N ASP A 16 -1.12 15.86 -11.00
CA ASP A 16 -0.06 14.89 -11.18
C ASP A 16 1.28 15.37 -10.61
N GLU A 17 1.66 14.88 -9.42
CA GLU A 17 3.01 15.06 -8.86
C GLU A 17 4.06 14.15 -9.54
N SER A 18 3.69 13.41 -10.61
CA SER A 18 4.64 12.61 -11.39
C SER A 18 5.41 13.43 -12.44
N SER A 19 5.12 14.72 -12.59
CA SER A 19 5.72 15.59 -13.62
C SER A 19 7.04 16.26 -13.21
N ARG A 20 7.67 15.89 -12.08
CA ARG A 20 9.03 16.35 -11.76
C ARG A 20 10.07 15.51 -12.52
N PRO A 21 10.98 16.12 -13.29
CA PRO A 21 12.06 15.38 -13.93
C PRO A 21 12.89 14.68 -12.85
N PRO A 22 13.36 13.43 -13.09
CA PRO A 22 14.19 12.74 -12.12
C PRO A 22 15.47 13.53 -11.89
N THR A 23 15.68 14.01 -10.66
CA THR A 23 16.93 14.59 -10.23
C THR A 23 18.02 13.52 -10.33
N PRO A 24 19.11 13.75 -11.07
CA PRO A 24 20.20 12.79 -11.12
C PRO A 24 20.99 12.91 -9.81
N GLY A 25 20.65 12.06 -8.83
CA GLY A 25 21.36 11.94 -7.55
C GLY A 25 20.45 11.76 -6.34
N GLY A 26 20.41 10.52 -5.81
CA GLY A 26 20.07 10.22 -4.42
C GLY A 26 18.65 9.71 -4.17
N GLU A 27 18.52 8.41 -3.88
CA GLU A 27 17.41 7.86 -3.09
C GLU A 27 17.37 8.42 -1.65
N GLU A 28 18.32 9.28 -1.30
CA GLU A 28 18.60 9.78 0.04
C GLU A 28 18.16 11.24 0.18
N GLU A 29 17.10 11.46 0.95
CA GLU A 29 16.77 12.77 1.49
C GLU A 29 17.74 13.08 2.64
N ILE A 30 18.48 14.18 2.53
CA ILE A 30 19.42 14.60 3.57
C ILE A 30 18.62 15.11 4.77
N VAL A 31 18.78 14.44 5.92
CA VAL A 31 18.18 14.88 7.18
C VAL A 31 18.89 16.15 7.64
N GLU A 32 18.13 17.22 7.85
CA GLU A 32 18.70 18.49 8.32
C GLU A 32 19.23 18.35 9.76
N PRO A 33 20.28 19.10 10.16
CA PRO A 33 20.86 18.99 11.50
C PRO A 33 19.85 19.15 12.65
N GLU A 34 18.86 20.03 12.49
CA GLU A 34 17.80 20.24 13.48
C GLU A 34 16.87 19.03 13.60
N GLN A 35 16.52 18.41 12.47
CA GLN A 35 15.74 17.17 12.43
C GLN A 35 16.51 16.03 13.11
N GLY A 36 17.83 15.96 12.89
CA GLY A 36 18.72 15.02 13.55
C GLY A 36 18.65 15.14 15.07
N ASN A 37 18.72 16.35 15.61
CA ASN A 37 18.63 16.59 17.06
C ASN A 37 17.30 16.13 17.67
N ILE A 38 16.18 16.34 16.98
CA ILE A 38 14.86 15.85 17.42
C ILE A 38 14.84 14.32 17.49
N LEU A 39 15.40 13.64 16.48
CA LEU A 39 15.49 12.17 16.47
C LEU A 39 16.36 11.66 17.61
N TYR A 40 17.52 12.26 17.86
CA TYR A 40 18.38 11.91 18.99
C TYR A 40 17.66 12.05 20.32
N HIS A 41 16.89 13.13 20.51
CA HIS A 41 16.11 13.32 21.72
C HIS A 41 15.07 12.20 21.91
N ILE A 42 14.33 11.82 20.87
CA ILE A 42 13.36 10.71 20.93
C ILE A 42 14.07 9.39 21.25
N ILE A 43 15.17 9.09 20.54
CA ILE A 43 15.95 7.85 20.72
C ILE A 43 16.48 7.75 22.15
N SER A 44 16.92 8.87 22.75
CA SER A 44 17.47 8.89 24.11
C SER A 44 16.46 8.48 25.19
N GLN A 45 15.16 8.59 24.90
CA GLN A 45 14.08 8.22 25.81
C GLN A 45 13.66 6.74 25.68
N LEU A 46 14.18 6.02 24.68
CA LEU A 46 13.78 4.65 24.37
C LEU A 46 14.78 3.63 24.92
N ARG A 47 14.25 2.50 25.40
CA ARG A 47 15.06 1.32 25.75
C ARG A 47 14.97 0.31 24.62
N PRO A 48 16.04 -0.44 24.30
CA PRO A 48 15.94 -1.55 23.35
C PRO A 48 14.79 -2.49 23.69
N GLY A 49 13.98 -2.85 22.70
CA GLY A 49 12.73 -3.59 22.83
C GLY A 49 11.48 -2.73 22.98
N ALA A 50 11.60 -1.41 23.12
CA ALA A 50 10.44 -0.51 23.26
C ALA A 50 9.50 -0.60 22.05
N ASP A 51 8.20 -0.54 22.34
CA ASP A 51 7.14 -0.49 21.34
C ASP A 51 7.02 0.93 20.77
N LEU A 52 7.33 1.07 19.48
CA LEU A 52 7.29 2.35 18.79
C LEU A 52 5.89 2.76 18.33
N SER A 53 4.88 1.88 18.42
CA SER A 53 3.51 2.23 18.02
C SER A 53 2.87 3.31 18.90
N ARG A 54 3.41 3.52 20.10
CA ARG A 54 2.96 4.54 21.06
C ARG A 54 3.81 5.80 21.04
N VAL A 55 4.87 5.83 20.23
CA VAL A 55 5.76 6.97 20.09
C VAL A 55 5.30 7.80 18.90
N VAL A 56 5.00 9.07 19.13
CA VAL A 56 4.67 10.00 18.06
C VAL A 56 5.96 10.36 17.33
N LEU A 57 6.05 9.95 16.07
CA LEU A 57 7.18 10.32 15.21
C LEU A 57 6.96 11.74 14.65
N PRO A 58 8.05 12.52 14.46
CA PRO A 58 7.97 13.83 13.83
C PRO A 58 7.38 13.76 12.42
N THR A 59 6.65 14.80 12.02
CA THR A 59 5.95 14.85 10.72
C THR A 59 6.89 14.82 9.51
N PHE A 60 8.14 15.27 9.66
CA PHE A 60 9.14 15.18 8.58
C PHE A 60 9.55 13.74 8.25
N LEU A 61 9.23 12.76 9.11
CA LEU A 61 9.39 11.33 8.81
C LEU A 61 8.13 10.70 8.20
N LEU A 62 7.07 11.47 7.95
CA LEU A 62 5.81 10.96 7.43
C LEU A 62 5.67 11.27 5.94
N GLU A 63 5.17 10.30 5.18
CA GLU A 63 4.67 10.56 3.82
C GLU A 63 3.20 10.99 3.88
N PRO A 64 2.71 11.77 2.90
CA PRO A 64 1.33 12.26 2.87
C PRO A 64 0.33 11.19 2.39
N ARG A 65 0.55 9.92 2.76
CA ARG A 65 -0.34 8.79 2.41
C ARG A 65 -0.67 7.99 3.66
N SER A 66 -1.94 7.59 3.77
CA SER A 66 -2.39 6.64 4.78
C SER A 66 -1.79 5.26 4.51
N MET A 67 -1.55 4.46 5.57
CA MET A 67 -1.20 3.06 5.39
C MET A 67 -2.23 2.30 4.54
N LEU A 68 -3.53 2.65 4.65
CA LEU A 68 -4.59 2.01 3.86
C LEU A 68 -4.41 2.24 2.36
N GLU A 69 -3.93 3.42 2.00
CA GLU A 69 -3.59 3.79 0.64
C GLU A 69 -2.24 3.18 0.23
N ARG A 70 -1.25 3.15 1.12
CA ARG A 70 0.08 2.58 0.83
C ARG A 70 0.04 1.12 0.38
N ILE A 71 -0.90 0.34 0.91
CA ILE A 71 -1.12 -1.06 0.50
C ILE A 71 -1.41 -1.17 -1.02
N THR A 72 -2.02 -0.17 -1.64
CA THR A 72 -2.34 -0.22 -3.08
C THR A 72 -1.11 -0.25 -3.99
N ASN A 73 0.08 0.11 -3.47
CA ASN A 73 1.34 -0.04 -4.21
C ASN A 73 1.60 -1.50 -4.62
N PHE A 74 1.10 -2.48 -3.86
CA PHE A 74 1.22 -3.90 -4.22
C PHE A 74 0.38 -4.28 -5.45
N MET A 75 -0.56 -3.43 -5.88
CA MET A 75 -1.41 -3.63 -7.06
C MET A 75 -0.99 -2.72 -8.22
N ALA A 76 0.17 -2.06 -8.14
CA ALA A 76 0.61 -1.08 -9.14
C ALA A 76 1.04 -1.67 -10.50
N HIS A 77 1.22 -2.98 -10.56
CA HIS A 77 1.70 -3.71 -11.75
C HIS A 77 0.62 -4.64 -12.31
N PRO A 78 -0.43 -4.12 -12.95
CA PRO A 78 -1.49 -4.95 -13.52
C PRO A 78 -0.97 -5.94 -14.58
N GLU A 79 0.10 -5.60 -15.30
CA GLU A 79 0.74 -6.46 -16.29
C GLU A 79 1.32 -7.76 -15.72
N THR A 80 1.64 -7.78 -14.42
CA THR A 80 2.07 -9.01 -13.73
C THR A 80 0.90 -9.71 -13.02
N LEU A 81 -0.16 -8.97 -12.69
CA LEU A 81 -1.32 -9.45 -11.96
C LEU A 81 -2.34 -10.16 -12.86
N LEU A 82 -2.80 -9.49 -13.91
CA LEU A 82 -3.96 -9.89 -14.71
C LEU A 82 -3.78 -11.22 -15.47
N PRO A 83 -2.59 -11.57 -16.00
CA PRO A 83 -2.45 -12.81 -16.77
C PRO A 83 -2.42 -14.11 -15.93
N MET A 84 -2.19 -14.03 -14.62
CA MET A 84 -1.93 -15.22 -13.77
C MET A 84 -3.01 -16.31 -13.81
N PRO A 85 -4.31 -15.99 -13.81
CA PRO A 85 -5.39 -16.97 -13.85
C PRO A 85 -5.42 -17.80 -15.13
N GLU A 86 -4.83 -17.32 -16.22
CA GLU A 86 -4.81 -17.99 -17.53
C GLU A 86 -3.59 -18.91 -17.71
N ILE A 87 -2.66 -18.92 -16.75
CA ILE A 87 -1.49 -19.79 -16.79
C ILE A 87 -1.89 -21.20 -16.35
N ASP A 88 -1.81 -22.18 -17.25
CA ASP A 88 -2.20 -23.57 -16.93
C ASP A 88 -1.18 -24.32 -16.08
N ASP A 89 0.11 -24.20 -16.41
CA ASP A 89 1.18 -24.86 -15.66
C ASP A 89 1.24 -24.32 -14.21
N PRO A 90 1.04 -25.17 -13.19
CA PRO A 90 0.98 -24.72 -11.80
C PRO A 90 2.28 -24.08 -11.30
N LEU A 91 3.43 -24.53 -11.78
CA LEU A 91 4.72 -23.97 -11.38
C LEU A 91 4.91 -22.58 -11.98
N GLN A 92 4.60 -22.38 -13.26
CA GLN A 92 4.67 -21.07 -13.91
C GLN A 92 3.68 -20.07 -13.31
N ARG A 93 2.49 -20.54 -12.91
CA ARG A 93 1.51 -19.72 -12.20
C ARG A 93 2.03 -19.29 -10.84
N PHE A 94 2.60 -20.21 -10.07
CA PHE A 94 3.24 -19.90 -8.78
C PHE A 94 4.39 -18.88 -8.95
N VAL A 95 5.26 -19.06 -9.94
CA VAL A 95 6.33 -18.10 -10.25
C VAL A 95 5.76 -16.71 -10.57
N SER A 96 4.65 -16.65 -11.30
CA SER A 96 3.97 -15.39 -11.61
C SER A 96 3.40 -14.71 -10.37
N VAL A 97 2.81 -15.47 -9.43
CA VAL A 97 2.35 -14.94 -8.13
C VAL A 97 3.52 -14.34 -7.34
N VAL A 98 4.66 -15.03 -7.29
CA VAL A 98 5.88 -14.52 -6.62
C VAL A 98 6.37 -13.25 -7.32
N LYS A 99 6.39 -13.21 -8.65
CA LYS A 99 6.80 -12.03 -9.42
C LYS A 99 5.89 -10.83 -9.13
N PHE A 100 4.58 -11.03 -9.13
CA PHE A 100 3.60 -9.99 -8.76
C PHE A 100 3.83 -9.50 -7.33
N TYR A 101 3.98 -10.40 -6.36
CA TYR A 101 4.18 -10.02 -4.97
C TYR A 101 5.46 -9.19 -4.76
N LEU A 102 6.53 -9.51 -5.50
CA LEU A 102 7.80 -8.80 -5.42
C LEU A 102 7.79 -7.44 -6.14
N SER A 103 6.94 -7.24 -7.15
CA SER A 103 6.98 -6.04 -7.98
C SER A 103 6.64 -4.76 -7.23
N GLY A 104 5.74 -4.80 -6.24
CA GLY A 104 5.30 -3.60 -5.51
C GLY A 104 6.30 -3.03 -4.49
N TRP A 105 7.32 -3.78 -4.07
CA TRP A 105 8.18 -3.39 -2.94
C TRP A 105 9.11 -2.21 -3.23
N HIS A 106 9.47 -2.00 -4.49
CA HIS A 106 10.35 -0.90 -4.89
C HIS A 106 9.64 0.45 -4.89
N ILE A 107 8.30 0.47 -4.84
CA ILE A 107 7.49 1.69 -4.86
C ILE A 107 7.50 2.31 -3.47
N LYS A 108 8.47 3.19 -3.25
CA LYS A 108 8.69 3.95 -2.01
C LYS A 108 8.96 5.42 -2.31
N PRO A 109 8.57 6.34 -1.40
CA PRO A 109 9.01 7.73 -1.48
C PRO A 109 10.54 7.79 -1.35
N PRO A 110 11.17 8.86 -1.86
CA PRO A 110 12.56 9.14 -1.56
C PRO A 110 12.75 9.33 -0.05
N GLY A 111 13.90 8.91 0.47
CA GLY A 111 14.23 9.02 1.90
C GLY A 111 13.49 8.03 2.82
N VAL A 112 13.66 8.23 4.13
CA VAL A 112 13.07 7.38 5.18
C VAL A 112 11.74 8.00 5.63
N LYS A 113 10.66 7.68 4.90
CA LYS A 113 9.30 8.10 5.26
C LYS A 113 8.42 6.91 5.65
N LYS A 114 7.58 7.10 6.65
CA LYS A 114 6.56 6.15 7.10
C LYS A 114 5.18 6.67 6.70
N PRO A 115 4.26 5.81 6.23
CA PRO A 115 2.87 6.21 6.03
C PRO A 115 2.22 6.66 7.33
N LEU A 116 1.18 7.49 7.19
CA LEU A 116 0.32 7.88 8.30
C LEU A 116 -0.31 6.63 8.93
N ASN A 117 -0.33 6.59 10.26
CA ASN A 117 -1.00 5.53 11.01
C ASN A 117 -2.53 5.78 10.95
N PRO A 118 -3.31 4.90 10.32
CA PRO A 118 -4.74 5.16 10.14
C PRO A 118 -5.48 5.21 11.49
N ILE A 119 -6.51 6.04 11.57
CA ILE A 119 -7.40 6.06 12.74
C ILE A 119 -8.34 4.85 12.73
N LEU A 120 -8.87 4.45 13.89
CA LEU A 120 -9.83 3.33 13.95
C LEU A 120 -11.07 3.63 13.10
N GLY A 121 -11.44 2.69 12.22
CA GLY A 121 -12.57 2.84 11.31
C GLY A 121 -12.29 3.74 10.09
N GLU A 122 -11.06 4.21 9.91
CA GLU A 122 -10.67 4.86 8.65
C GLU A 122 -10.85 3.87 7.50
N THR A 123 -11.40 4.35 6.38
CA THR A 123 -11.59 3.57 5.16
C THR A 123 -10.87 4.21 3.99
N PHE A 124 -10.31 3.39 3.10
CA PHE A 124 -9.79 3.83 1.81
C PHE A 124 -10.35 2.94 0.71
N THR A 125 -10.85 3.55 -0.36
CA THR A 125 -11.38 2.84 -1.53
C THR A 125 -10.75 3.37 -2.79
N GLY A 126 -10.49 2.50 -3.76
CA GLY A 126 -9.95 2.89 -5.05
C GLY A 126 -10.32 1.88 -6.13
N TYR A 127 -10.06 2.24 -7.38
CA TYR A 127 -10.21 1.32 -8.50
C TYR A 127 -9.14 1.59 -9.56
N TRP A 128 -8.89 0.59 -10.40
CA TRP A 128 -8.06 0.69 -11.59
C TRP A 128 -8.95 0.49 -12.81
N GLU A 129 -8.70 1.25 -13.87
CA GLU A 129 -9.23 0.98 -15.20
C GLU A 129 -8.12 0.37 -16.03
N TYR A 130 -8.36 -0.83 -16.57
CA TYR A 130 -7.36 -1.57 -17.33
C TYR A 130 -7.48 -1.29 -18.83
N PRO A 131 -6.41 -1.53 -19.63
CA PRO A 131 -6.43 -1.25 -21.07
C PRO A 131 -7.50 -2.02 -21.86
N ASP A 132 -7.99 -3.14 -21.32
CA ASP A 132 -9.07 -3.95 -21.91
C ASP A 132 -10.49 -3.45 -21.55
N GLY A 133 -10.59 -2.33 -20.83
CA GLY A 133 -11.85 -1.74 -20.39
C GLY A 133 -12.45 -2.35 -19.12
N THR A 134 -11.77 -3.33 -18.51
CA THR A 134 -12.20 -3.95 -17.24
C THR A 134 -11.70 -3.15 -16.03
N LYS A 135 -12.14 -3.52 -14.81
CA LYS A 135 -11.81 -2.79 -13.59
C LYS A 135 -11.34 -3.69 -12.45
N GLY A 136 -10.38 -3.18 -11.69
CA GLY A 136 -10.01 -3.70 -10.38
C GLY A 136 -10.55 -2.80 -9.28
N TYR A 137 -11.05 -3.36 -8.19
CA TYR A 137 -11.66 -2.63 -7.07
C TYR A 137 -10.88 -2.92 -5.80
N TYR A 138 -10.61 -1.88 -5.00
CA TYR A 138 -9.94 -1.99 -3.71
C TYR A 138 -10.75 -1.32 -2.61
N ILE A 139 -10.84 -1.99 -1.47
CA ILE A 139 -11.49 -1.50 -0.26
C ILE A 139 -10.58 -1.88 0.91
N ALA A 140 -10.31 -0.92 1.79
CA ALA A 140 -9.58 -1.18 3.03
C ALA A 140 -10.18 -0.41 4.19
N GLU A 141 -10.02 -0.98 5.38
CA GLU A 141 -10.44 -0.40 6.64
C GLU A 141 -9.38 -0.63 7.73
N GLN A 142 -9.17 0.36 8.58
CA GLN A 142 -8.43 0.19 9.82
C GLN A 142 -9.31 -0.48 10.89
N THR A 143 -9.24 -1.81 10.95
CA THR A 143 -10.10 -2.63 11.82
C THR A 143 -9.60 -2.76 13.26
N SER A 144 -8.41 -2.25 13.58
CA SER A 144 -7.91 -2.13 14.96
C SER A 144 -6.82 -1.06 15.07
N HIS A 145 -6.77 -0.34 16.18
CA HIS A 145 -5.72 0.67 16.45
C HIS A 145 -4.69 0.22 17.51
N HIS A 146 -5.10 -0.61 18.47
CA HIS A 146 -4.24 -1.13 19.54
C HIS A 146 -4.45 -2.64 19.74
N PRO A 147 -3.67 -3.52 19.07
CA PRO A 147 -2.59 -3.21 18.12
C PRO A 147 -3.11 -2.72 16.76
N PRO A 148 -2.30 -1.99 15.97
CA PRO A 148 -2.71 -1.53 14.65
C PRO A 148 -2.91 -2.71 13.68
N LYS A 149 -4.08 -2.76 13.05
CA LYS A 149 -4.44 -3.74 12.02
C LYS A 149 -5.29 -3.07 10.95
N SER A 150 -4.84 -3.18 9.70
CA SER A 150 -5.62 -2.84 8.52
C SER A 150 -6.12 -4.11 7.87
N SER A 151 -7.33 -4.10 7.33
CA SER A 151 -7.88 -5.18 6.51
C SER A 151 -8.16 -4.61 5.13
N TYR A 152 -7.83 -5.36 4.09
CA TYR A 152 -8.02 -4.93 2.71
C TYR A 152 -8.58 -6.06 1.87
N PHE A 153 -9.32 -5.65 0.85
CA PHE A 153 -9.95 -6.47 -0.16
C PHE A 153 -9.62 -5.86 -1.51
N PHE A 154 -9.22 -6.69 -2.46
CA PHE A 154 -9.06 -6.34 -3.85
C PHE A 154 -9.74 -7.39 -4.73
N MET A 155 -10.36 -6.95 -5.82
CA MET A 155 -10.95 -7.87 -6.79
C MET A 155 -10.87 -7.30 -8.19
N ALA A 156 -10.46 -8.13 -9.16
CA ALA A 156 -10.61 -7.89 -10.59
C ALA A 156 -11.57 -8.97 -11.12
N PRO A 157 -12.90 -8.72 -11.11
CA PRO A 157 -13.90 -9.75 -11.37
C PRO A 157 -13.77 -10.38 -12.75
N GLU A 158 -13.56 -9.55 -13.79
CA GLU A 158 -13.43 -9.99 -15.17
C GLU A 158 -12.16 -10.80 -15.43
N HIS A 159 -11.17 -10.66 -14.53
CA HIS A 159 -9.92 -11.43 -14.54
C HIS A 159 -9.94 -12.57 -13.53
N ASN A 160 -11.05 -12.88 -12.86
CA ASN A 160 -11.13 -13.98 -11.89
C ASN A 160 -10.12 -13.88 -10.72
N ILE A 161 -9.68 -12.68 -10.35
CA ILE A 161 -8.72 -12.47 -9.26
C ILE A 161 -9.43 -11.88 -8.06
N ARG A 162 -9.20 -12.49 -6.90
CA ARG A 162 -9.58 -11.97 -5.60
C ARG A 162 -8.36 -11.97 -4.67
N ILE A 163 -8.19 -10.90 -3.90
CA ILE A 163 -7.15 -10.79 -2.89
C ILE A 163 -7.78 -10.27 -1.60
N ASP A 164 -7.62 -11.00 -0.51
CA ASP A 164 -8.03 -10.57 0.83
C ASP A 164 -6.78 -10.56 1.71
N GLY A 165 -6.64 -9.56 2.57
CA GLY A 165 -5.49 -9.56 3.46
C GLY A 165 -5.61 -8.65 4.66
N THR A 166 -4.62 -8.80 5.51
CA THR A 166 -4.44 -7.94 6.69
C THR A 166 -3.02 -7.46 6.77
N LEU A 167 -2.85 -6.21 7.16
CA LEU A 167 -1.57 -5.62 7.49
C LEU A 167 -1.49 -5.43 9.00
N LYS A 168 -0.47 -6.02 9.65
CA LYS A 168 -0.28 -5.96 11.11
C LYS A 168 1.15 -5.54 11.43
N PRO A 169 1.48 -4.24 11.31
CA PRO A 169 2.81 -3.75 11.64
C PRO A 169 3.03 -3.72 13.15
N ARG A 170 4.14 -4.27 13.63
CA ARG A 170 4.63 -4.12 15.00
C ARG A 170 5.97 -3.41 15.00
N SER A 171 5.96 -2.15 15.41
CA SER A 171 7.17 -1.33 15.44
C SER A 171 7.96 -1.55 16.73
N ARG A 172 9.26 -1.85 16.61
CA ARG A 172 10.18 -2.10 17.72
C ARG A 172 11.43 -1.25 17.59
N PHE A 173 11.86 -0.66 18.69
CA PHE A 173 13.16 -0.03 18.81
C PHE A 173 14.21 -1.08 19.20
N LEU A 174 15.35 -1.10 18.53
CA LEU A 174 16.41 -2.11 18.68
C LEU A 174 17.76 -1.48 19.08
N GLY A 175 17.77 -0.23 19.55
CA GLY A 175 19.00 0.51 19.83
C GLY A 175 19.42 1.33 18.62
N ASN A 176 20.41 0.88 17.86
CA ASN A 176 20.83 1.59 16.64
C ASN A 176 19.92 1.34 15.42
N SER A 177 18.75 0.73 15.63
CA SER A 177 17.82 0.41 14.56
C SER A 177 16.39 0.47 15.05
N ALA A 178 15.47 0.69 14.13
CA ALA A 178 14.04 0.49 14.34
C ALA A 178 13.53 -0.49 13.28
N ALA A 179 12.64 -1.40 13.68
CA ALA A 179 12.08 -2.39 12.78
C ALA A 179 10.55 -2.34 12.83
N SER A 180 9.90 -2.56 11.69
CA SER A 180 8.48 -2.88 11.62
C SER A 180 8.34 -4.35 11.27
N MET A 181 8.01 -5.18 12.26
CA MET A 181 7.71 -6.58 12.03
C MET A 181 6.31 -6.69 11.39
N MET A 182 6.22 -7.33 10.24
CA MET A 182 4.97 -7.47 9.50
C MET A 182 4.34 -8.83 9.79
N GLU A 183 3.26 -8.86 10.58
CA GLU A 183 2.52 -10.09 10.93
C GLU A 183 1.24 -10.28 10.07
N GLY A 184 1.16 -9.52 8.98
CA GLY A 184 0.06 -9.59 8.04
C GLY A 184 0.04 -10.89 7.23
N ILE A 185 -1.11 -11.19 6.64
CA ILE A 185 -1.25 -12.27 5.67
C ILE A 185 -2.11 -11.78 4.50
N SER A 186 -1.77 -12.22 3.29
CA SER A 186 -2.53 -11.98 2.08
C SER A 186 -2.91 -13.33 1.49
N TYR A 187 -4.15 -13.47 1.08
CA TYR A 187 -4.68 -14.61 0.34
C TYR A 187 -5.02 -14.12 -1.06
N MET A 188 -4.58 -14.86 -2.07
CA MET A 188 -4.94 -14.65 -3.47
C MET A 188 -5.75 -15.86 -3.92
N GLU A 189 -6.87 -15.62 -4.60
CA GLU A 189 -7.74 -16.66 -5.13
C GLU A 189 -7.95 -16.45 -6.64
N PHE A 190 -7.77 -17.51 -7.42
CA PHE A 190 -8.16 -17.58 -8.82
C PHE A 190 -9.52 -18.25 -8.96
N LEU A 191 -10.56 -17.46 -9.25
CA LEU A 191 -11.97 -17.87 -9.18
C LEU A 191 -12.42 -18.77 -10.34
N ASN A 192 -11.67 -18.78 -11.45
CA ASN A 192 -11.86 -19.70 -12.57
C ASN A 192 -11.18 -21.06 -12.34
N ARG A 193 -10.45 -21.21 -11.23
CA ARG A 193 -9.74 -22.44 -10.85
C ARG A 193 -10.22 -22.90 -9.48
N GLY A 194 -9.85 -24.13 -9.10
CA GLY A 194 -10.22 -24.72 -7.82
C GLY A 194 -11.10 -25.96 -7.96
N LYS A 195 -11.14 -26.79 -6.91
CA LYS A 195 -11.89 -28.05 -6.88
C LYS A 195 -13.33 -27.87 -6.41
N GLU A 196 -13.61 -26.80 -5.67
CA GLU A 196 -14.89 -26.54 -5.03
C GLU A 196 -15.63 -25.40 -5.72
N LYS A 197 -16.91 -25.59 -6.01
CA LYS A 197 -17.74 -24.52 -6.58
C LYS A 197 -17.88 -23.38 -5.58
N GLY A 198 -17.46 -22.18 -5.98
CA GLY A 198 -17.51 -20.97 -5.14
C GLY A 198 -16.22 -20.65 -4.37
N HIS A 199 -15.20 -21.51 -4.45
CA HIS A 199 -13.87 -21.25 -3.88
C HIS A 199 -12.78 -21.39 -4.95
N GLY A 200 -12.02 -20.31 -5.15
CA GLY A 200 -10.92 -20.28 -6.11
C GLY A 200 -9.74 -21.17 -5.70
N GLU A 201 -8.82 -21.41 -6.63
CA GLU A 201 -7.48 -21.94 -6.30
C GLU A 201 -6.71 -20.89 -5.46
N ARG A 202 -6.09 -21.33 -4.37
CA ARG A 202 -5.31 -20.51 -3.42
C ARG A 202 -3.82 -20.77 -3.51
#